data_AF-A0A1V4JNS3-F1
#
_entry.id   AF-A0A1V4JNS3-F1
#
_cell.length_a   1.000
_cell.length_b   1.000
_cell.length_c   1.000
_cell.angle_alpha   90.00
_cell.angle_beta   90.00
_cell.angle_gamma   90.00
#
_symmetry.space_group_name_H-M   'P 1'
#
loop_
_entity.id
_entity.type
_entity.pdbx_description
1 polymer ?
#
loop_
_entity_poly.entity_id
_entity_poly.type
_entity_poly.pdbx_seq_one_letter_code
_entity_poly.pdbx_strand_id
1 'polypeptide(L)'
;MFSFFGERAYTLCNILLQPPFKRCHEYVSPLPFMASCTNDLCMSAVDNATWCRALTEYARACAQAGKPLHGWRMRFQQCVIACVEPLTYNECINCCPVSCHQQSQCIGSELPCIDGCYCPDGLIYENGLCVKPMDCPCDYHGSFLEMGSVVYEECNNCTCIGGKWICTNLTCPAECSVSGDIHFKTFDGRKYTFQATCQYILAKSRTSGAFTISLQNAPCGQNQDGSCIQSVSLILKQDPKRQVTLTHSGDVLVYDQYKINLPYADATRVNLSGRSTPTPYR
;
A
#
# COMPACT_ATOMS: atom_id res chain seq x y z
N MET A 1 -14.11 54.38 35.00
CA MET A 1 -13.41 53.77 33.85
C MET A 1 -13.57 52.24 33.84
N PHE A 2 -13.26 51.52 34.93
CA PHE A 2 -13.47 50.07 35.04
C PHE A 2 -14.92 49.58 34.77
N SER A 3 -15.94 50.28 35.25
CA SER A 3 -17.35 49.89 35.04
C SER A 3 -17.80 50.01 33.57
N PHE A 4 -17.27 50.98 32.82
CA PHE A 4 -17.59 51.17 31.40
C PHE A 4 -16.96 50.08 30.50
N PHE A 5 -15.78 49.58 30.86
CA PHE A 5 -15.13 48.48 30.13
C PHE A 5 -15.84 47.14 30.35
N GLY A 6 -16.30 46.88 31.57
CA GLY A 6 -17.11 45.68 31.89
C GLY A 6 -18.44 45.62 31.14
N GLU A 7 -19.15 46.75 31.05
CA GLU A 7 -20.44 46.84 30.36
C GLU A 7 -20.31 46.65 28.83
N ARG A 8 -19.22 47.16 28.24
CA ARG A 8 -18.91 46.96 26.82
C ARG A 8 -18.49 45.51 26.52
N ALA A 9 -17.66 44.91 27.37
CA ALA A 9 -17.28 43.50 27.25
C ALA A 9 -18.51 42.58 27.34
N TYR A 10 -19.40 42.84 28.30
CA TYR A 10 -20.66 42.10 28.45
C TYR A 10 -21.54 42.18 27.19
N THR A 11 -21.70 43.38 26.64
CA THR A 11 -22.51 43.61 25.43
C THR A 11 -21.99 42.81 24.23
N LEU A 12 -20.66 42.71 24.08
CA LEU A 12 -20.04 41.91 23.01
C LEU A 12 -20.20 40.40 23.24
N CYS A 13 -20.07 39.93 24.48
CA CYS A 13 -20.15 38.51 24.81
C CYS A 13 -21.59 37.97 24.84
N ASN A 14 -22.59 38.83 25.03
CA ASN A 14 -24.01 38.50 24.94
C ASN A 14 -24.42 37.94 23.57
N ILE A 15 -23.59 38.09 22.52
CA ILE A 15 -23.83 37.48 21.21
C ILE A 15 -23.95 35.95 21.28
N LEU A 16 -23.31 35.30 22.25
CA LEU A 16 -23.42 33.85 22.49
C LEU A 16 -24.85 33.43 22.85
N LEU A 17 -25.69 34.35 23.31
CA LEU A 17 -27.12 34.12 23.58
C LEU A 17 -28.02 34.31 22.35
N GLN A 18 -27.45 34.75 21.22
CA GLN A 18 -28.18 35.08 20.00
C GLN A 18 -27.91 34.06 18.87
N PRO A 19 -28.70 34.03 17.78
CA PRO A 19 -28.35 33.26 16.59
C PRO A 19 -27.00 33.73 16.01
N PRO A 20 -26.15 32.84 15.46
CA PRO A 20 -26.39 31.42 15.18
C PRO A 20 -26.18 30.48 16.39
N PHE A 21 -25.59 30.95 17.48
CA PHE A 21 -25.21 30.16 18.66
C PHE A 21 -26.40 29.53 19.39
N LYS A 22 -27.58 30.17 19.31
CA LYS A 22 -28.84 29.67 19.88
C LYS A 22 -29.18 28.21 19.54
N ARG A 23 -28.73 27.71 18.38
CA ARG A 23 -28.97 26.32 17.94
C ARG A 23 -28.30 25.27 18.83
N CYS A 24 -27.30 25.65 19.62
CA CYS A 24 -26.53 24.75 20.46
C CYS A 24 -26.92 24.83 21.95
N HIS A 25 -27.76 25.79 22.35
CA HIS A 25 -28.07 26.05 23.77
C HIS A 25 -28.68 24.85 24.51
N GLU A 26 -29.38 23.96 23.79
CA GLU A 26 -29.94 22.72 24.35
C GLU A 26 -28.86 21.70 24.74
N TYR A 27 -27.69 21.76 24.10
CA TYR A 27 -26.60 20.79 24.24
C TYR A 27 -25.43 21.32 25.06
N VAL A 28 -25.13 22.63 24.93
CA VAL A 28 -24.02 23.29 25.62
C VAL A 28 -24.48 24.64 26.15
N SER A 29 -24.39 24.81 27.48
CA SER A 29 -24.75 26.08 28.14
C SER A 29 -23.82 27.21 27.69
N PRO A 30 -24.34 28.34 27.16
CA PRO A 30 -23.53 29.48 26.74
C PRO A 30 -23.01 30.34 27.89
N LEU A 31 -23.58 30.19 29.11
CA LEU A 31 -23.30 31.10 30.24
C LEU A 31 -21.85 31.06 30.72
N PRO A 32 -21.19 29.88 30.89
CA PRO A 32 -19.78 29.83 31.28
C PRO A 32 -18.86 30.47 30.23
N PHE A 33 -19.14 30.28 28.95
CA PHE A 33 -18.38 30.86 27.84
C PHE A 33 -18.56 32.38 27.77
N MET A 34 -19.78 32.88 28.00
CA MET A 34 -20.07 34.31 28.09
C MET A 34 -19.33 34.97 29.28
N ALA A 35 -19.29 34.30 30.43
CA ALA A 35 -18.55 34.77 31.59
C ALA A 35 -17.03 34.81 31.33
N SER A 36 -16.47 33.75 30.73
CA SER A 36 -15.05 33.72 30.33
C SER A 36 -14.73 34.83 29.32
N CYS A 37 -15.53 34.96 28.26
CA CYS A 37 -15.40 36.02 27.26
C CYS A 37 -15.37 37.41 27.90
N THR A 38 -16.28 37.67 28.84
CA THR A 38 -16.37 38.98 29.50
C THR A 38 -15.12 39.25 30.31
N ASN A 39 -14.62 38.25 31.03
CA ASN A 39 -13.38 38.37 31.82
C ASN A 39 -12.16 38.61 30.92
N ASP A 40 -12.00 37.80 29.87
CA ASP A 40 -10.87 37.89 28.94
C ASP A 40 -10.83 39.24 28.22
N LEU A 41 -11.98 39.78 27.81
CA LEU A 41 -12.06 41.12 27.20
C LEU A 41 -11.82 42.27 28.20
N CYS A 42 -12.20 42.11 29.46
CA CYS A 42 -11.86 43.07 30.51
C CYS A 42 -10.34 43.17 30.70
N MET A 43 -9.63 42.04 30.61
CA MET A 43 -8.17 41.96 30.81
C MET A 43 -7.36 42.38 29.57
N SER A 44 -7.93 42.27 28.36
CA SER A 44 -7.23 42.49 27.08
C SER A 44 -7.60 43.80 26.36
N ALA A 45 -8.22 44.76 27.06
CA ALA A 45 -8.63 46.05 26.49
C ALA A 45 -9.54 45.94 25.25
N VAL A 46 -10.48 44.98 25.27
CA VAL A 46 -11.48 44.75 24.20
C VAL A 46 -10.84 44.55 22.81
N ASP A 47 -10.18 43.42 22.64
CA ASP A 47 -9.56 42.99 21.38
C ASP A 47 -10.45 42.02 20.59
N ASN A 48 -10.50 42.21 19.26
CA ASN A 48 -11.25 41.35 18.34
C ASN A 48 -10.72 39.91 18.34
N ALA A 49 -9.41 39.70 18.47
CA ALA A 49 -8.87 38.34 18.48
C ALA A 49 -9.29 37.59 19.75
N THR A 50 -9.26 38.24 20.92
CA THR A 50 -9.81 37.66 22.16
C THR A 50 -11.29 37.34 22.04
N TRP A 51 -12.10 38.24 21.49
CA TRP A 51 -13.53 38.00 21.29
C TRP A 51 -13.78 36.82 20.33
N CYS A 52 -13.11 36.79 19.18
CA CYS A 52 -13.23 35.70 18.21
C CYS A 52 -12.76 34.35 18.78
N ARG A 53 -11.72 34.33 19.63
CA ARG A 53 -11.31 33.12 20.37
C ARG A 53 -12.45 32.61 21.25
N ALA A 54 -13.06 33.47 22.07
CA ALA A 54 -14.16 33.05 22.94
C ALA A 54 -15.37 32.49 22.15
N LEU A 55 -15.72 33.11 21.02
CA LEU A 55 -16.77 32.58 20.13
C LEU A 55 -16.38 31.21 19.52
N THR A 56 -15.11 31.05 19.16
CA THR A 56 -14.56 29.81 18.61
C THR A 56 -14.62 28.68 19.63
N GLU A 57 -14.29 28.94 20.90
CA GLU A 57 -14.37 27.92 21.96
C GLU A 57 -15.80 27.42 22.17
N TYR A 58 -16.79 28.32 22.14
CA TYR A 58 -18.19 27.89 22.22
C TYR A 58 -18.60 27.07 20.99
N ALA A 59 -18.25 27.52 19.79
CA ALA A 59 -18.53 26.77 18.55
C ALA A 59 -17.87 25.38 18.55
N ARG A 60 -16.65 25.26 19.09
CA ARG A 60 -15.94 23.98 19.23
C ARG A 60 -16.61 23.06 20.25
N ALA A 61 -17.05 23.58 21.39
CA ALA A 61 -17.81 22.80 22.37
C ALA A 61 -19.12 22.26 21.76
N CYS A 62 -19.79 23.06 20.93
CA CYS A 62 -20.96 22.63 20.17
C CYS A 62 -20.65 21.52 19.16
N ALA A 63 -19.54 21.62 18.43
CA ALA A 63 -19.08 20.57 17.53
C ALA A 63 -18.75 19.26 18.28
N GLN A 64 -18.11 19.35 19.44
CA GLN A 64 -17.84 18.21 20.32
C GLN A 64 -19.12 17.56 20.89
N ALA A 65 -20.20 18.33 21.05
CA ALA A 65 -21.53 17.81 21.36
C ALA A 65 -22.29 17.25 20.14
N GLY A 66 -21.64 17.15 18.97
CA GLY A 66 -22.24 16.66 17.72
C GLY A 66 -23.16 17.67 17.03
N LYS A 67 -23.04 18.96 17.34
CA LYS A 67 -23.87 20.06 16.82
C LYS A 67 -23.01 21.21 16.26
N PRO A 68 -22.22 20.96 15.21
CA PRO A 68 -21.36 21.99 14.62
C PRO A 68 -22.16 23.17 14.08
N LEU A 69 -21.69 24.39 14.37
CA LEU A 69 -22.34 25.63 13.98
C LEU A 69 -21.85 26.13 12.61
N HIS A 70 -22.17 25.42 11.53
CA HIS A 70 -21.67 25.78 10.19
C HIS A 70 -21.94 27.24 9.80
N GLY A 71 -20.89 27.93 9.33
CA GLY A 71 -20.98 29.26 8.75
C GLY A 71 -21.16 30.40 9.75
N TRP A 72 -21.00 30.17 11.06
CA TRP A 72 -21.19 31.23 12.06
C TRP A 72 -20.24 32.42 11.85
N ARG A 73 -19.01 32.17 11.37
CA ARG A 73 -18.02 33.20 11.04
C ARG A 73 -18.45 34.13 9.92
N MET A 74 -19.31 33.69 8.99
CA MET A 74 -19.81 34.55 7.91
C MET A 74 -20.62 35.74 8.44
N ARG A 75 -21.23 35.61 9.63
CA ARG A 75 -21.94 36.70 10.30
C ARG A 75 -21.01 37.69 11.01
N PHE A 76 -19.76 37.30 11.26
CA PHE A 76 -18.78 38.07 12.01
C PHE A 76 -17.46 38.12 11.22
N GLN A 77 -17.39 39.02 10.25
CA GLN A 77 -16.29 39.10 9.27
C GLN A 77 -14.90 39.22 9.92
N GLN A 78 -14.79 39.87 11.08
CA GLN A 78 -13.55 39.97 11.86
C GLN A 78 -13.06 38.63 12.44
N CYS A 79 -13.91 37.60 12.44
CA CYS A 79 -13.59 36.26 12.91
C CYS A 79 -13.42 35.25 11.76
N VAL A 80 -13.48 35.69 10.49
CA VAL A 80 -13.24 34.82 9.33
C VAL A 80 -11.77 34.40 9.30
N ILE A 81 -11.54 33.12 9.06
CA ILE A 81 -10.20 32.55 8.93
C ILE A 81 -9.88 32.39 7.45
N ALA A 82 -8.75 32.94 7.02
CA ALA A 82 -8.22 32.77 5.69
C ALA A 82 -7.29 31.54 5.64
N CYS A 83 -7.59 30.60 4.76
CA CYS A 83 -6.76 29.43 4.49
C CYS A 83 -5.87 29.69 3.28
N VAL A 84 -4.72 29.01 3.22
CA VAL A 84 -3.88 28.98 2.03
C VAL A 84 -4.63 28.22 0.92
N GLU A 85 -4.74 28.80 -0.26
CA GLU A 85 -5.36 28.14 -1.42
C GLU A 85 -4.59 26.85 -1.76
N PRO A 86 -5.25 25.70 -2.06
CA PRO A 86 -6.68 25.50 -2.35
C PRO A 86 -7.56 25.13 -1.13
N LEU A 87 -7.08 25.31 0.09
CA LEU A 87 -7.80 24.90 1.30
C LEU A 87 -8.97 25.85 1.62
N THR A 88 -9.98 25.29 2.28
CA THR A 88 -11.17 25.98 2.76
C THR A 88 -11.36 25.73 4.25
N TYR A 89 -11.79 26.76 4.97
CA TYR A 89 -12.03 26.63 6.42
C TYR A 89 -13.35 25.90 6.67
N ASN A 90 -13.30 24.89 7.53
CA ASN A 90 -14.44 24.08 7.93
C ASN A 90 -14.57 24.06 9.46
N GLU A 91 -15.79 24.22 9.95
CA GLU A 91 -16.11 24.22 11.39
C GLU A 91 -16.07 22.82 12.02
N CYS A 92 -16.05 21.77 11.19
CA CYS A 92 -16.16 20.38 11.62
C CYS A 92 -15.63 19.45 10.52
N ILE A 93 -14.36 19.10 10.62
CA ILE A 93 -13.66 18.12 9.78
C ILE A 93 -13.47 16.86 10.63
N ASN A 94 -13.67 15.69 10.01
CA ASN A 94 -13.37 14.43 10.67
C ASN A 94 -11.89 14.41 11.14
N CYS A 95 -11.64 14.03 12.38
CA CYS A 95 -10.27 13.88 12.92
C CYS A 95 -9.44 12.86 12.12
N CYS A 96 -10.13 11.93 11.47
CA CYS A 96 -9.60 11.02 10.46
C CYS A 96 -10.06 11.44 9.06
N PRO A 97 -9.50 12.51 8.47
CA PRO A 97 -9.82 12.85 7.09
C PRO A 97 -9.39 11.70 6.15
N VAL A 98 -10.14 11.50 5.08
CA VAL A 98 -9.74 10.55 4.03
C VAL A 98 -8.42 11.03 3.42
N SER A 99 -7.44 10.13 3.33
CA SER A 99 -6.18 10.35 2.63
C SER A 99 -6.00 9.31 1.53
N CYS A 100 -5.12 9.57 0.56
CA CYS A 100 -4.82 8.57 -0.48
C CYS A 100 -4.13 7.33 0.09
N HIS A 101 -3.55 7.45 1.28
CA HIS A 101 -2.94 6.35 2.01
C HIS A 101 -3.92 5.74 3.00
N GLN A 102 -3.99 4.42 3.03
CA GLN A 102 -4.83 3.73 4.01
C GLN A 102 -4.17 3.80 5.39
N GLN A 103 -4.38 4.89 6.12
CA GLN A 103 -3.89 5.03 7.49
C GLN A 103 -4.78 4.22 8.43
N SER A 104 -4.21 3.17 9.02
CA SER A 104 -4.94 2.19 9.83
C SER A 104 -5.29 2.69 11.24
N GLN A 105 -4.71 3.81 11.69
CA GLN A 105 -4.97 4.41 13.01
C GLN A 105 -4.82 5.93 12.93
N CYS A 106 -5.87 6.66 13.31
CA CYS A 106 -5.75 8.08 13.64
C CYS A 106 -5.89 8.26 15.14
N ILE A 107 -5.05 9.13 15.69
CA ILE A 107 -5.11 9.56 17.08
C ILE A 107 -6.30 10.52 17.19
N GLY A 108 -7.26 10.20 18.07
CA GLY A 108 -8.42 11.06 18.31
C GLY A 108 -9.72 10.64 17.61
N SER A 109 -9.92 9.36 17.29
CA SER A 109 -11.19 8.82 16.80
C SER A 109 -12.38 9.01 17.76
N GLU A 110 -12.10 9.30 19.03
CA GLU A 110 -13.12 9.63 20.04
C GLU A 110 -13.68 11.06 19.90
N LEU A 111 -12.97 11.96 19.20
CA LEU A 111 -13.42 13.31 18.94
C LEU A 111 -14.35 13.31 17.71
N PRO A 112 -15.58 13.86 17.79
CA PRO A 112 -16.51 13.88 16.65
C PRO A 112 -15.95 14.62 15.42
N CYS A 113 -15.33 15.78 15.63
CA CYS A 113 -14.65 16.56 14.60
C CYS A 113 -13.81 17.69 15.20
N ILE A 114 -12.96 18.30 14.37
CA ILE A 114 -12.16 19.50 14.67
C ILE A 114 -12.37 20.58 13.62
N ASP A 115 -12.21 21.84 13.99
CA ASP A 115 -12.24 22.96 13.05
C ASP A 115 -10.86 23.21 12.42
N GLY A 116 -10.82 23.67 11.17
CA GLY A 116 -9.53 23.90 10.49
C GLY A 116 -9.63 24.14 8.99
N CYS A 117 -8.47 24.36 8.37
CA CYS A 117 -8.34 24.44 6.92
C CYS A 117 -8.18 23.04 6.34
N TYR A 118 -9.06 22.67 5.41
CA TYR A 118 -9.04 21.37 4.76
C TYR A 118 -9.45 21.49 3.29
N CYS A 119 -9.28 20.41 2.52
CA CYS A 119 -9.69 20.41 1.13
C CYS A 119 -11.19 20.65 0.97
N PRO A 120 -11.62 21.32 -0.13
CA PRO A 120 -13.02 21.43 -0.50
C PRO A 120 -13.71 20.07 -0.55
N ASP A 121 -15.03 20.07 -0.37
CA ASP A 121 -15.84 18.85 -0.39
C ASP A 121 -15.57 18.00 -1.64
N GLY A 122 -15.29 16.71 -1.41
CA GLY A 122 -15.02 15.74 -2.47
C GLY A 122 -13.56 15.63 -2.92
N LEU A 123 -12.65 16.42 -2.35
CA LEU A 123 -11.21 16.33 -2.60
C LEU A 123 -10.47 15.77 -1.37
N ILE A 124 -9.33 15.13 -1.63
CA ILE A 124 -8.44 14.53 -0.63
C ILE A 124 -7.19 15.39 -0.51
N TYR A 125 -6.78 15.65 0.74
CA TYR A 125 -5.52 16.33 1.01
C TYR A 125 -4.35 15.35 0.85
N GLU A 126 -3.49 15.61 -0.13
CA GLU A 126 -2.34 14.78 -0.48
C GLU A 126 -1.12 15.69 -0.72
N ASN A 127 -0.10 15.59 0.15
CA ASN A 127 1.17 16.33 0.02
C ASN A 127 1.06 17.85 -0.26
N GLY A 128 0.08 18.53 0.36
CA GLY A 128 -0.13 19.97 0.18
C GLY A 128 -1.07 20.35 -0.97
N LEU A 129 -1.58 19.37 -1.70
CA LEU A 129 -2.55 19.55 -2.79
C LEU A 129 -3.89 18.91 -2.44
N CYS A 130 -4.95 19.41 -3.10
CA CYS A 130 -6.27 18.79 -3.04
C CYS A 130 -6.51 18.02 -4.34
N VAL A 131 -6.47 16.69 -4.25
CA VAL A 131 -6.62 15.78 -5.40
C VAL A 131 -7.98 15.11 -5.39
N LYS A 132 -8.47 14.70 -6.57
CA LYS A 132 -9.69 13.88 -6.61
C LYS A 132 -9.37 12.48 -6.11
N PRO A 133 -10.33 11.76 -5.52
CA PRO A 133 -10.13 10.38 -5.08
C PRO A 133 -9.59 9.44 -6.16
N MET A 134 -9.97 9.67 -7.43
CA MET A 134 -9.49 8.87 -8.56
C MET A 134 -8.06 9.19 -8.96
N ASP A 135 -7.57 10.39 -8.64
CA ASP A 135 -6.24 10.88 -8.98
C ASP A 135 -5.21 10.55 -7.87
N CYS A 136 -5.63 9.82 -6.83
CA CYS A 136 -4.75 9.39 -5.75
C CYS A 136 -3.58 8.55 -6.28
N PRO A 137 -2.32 8.86 -5.88
CA PRO A 137 -1.16 8.08 -6.27
C PRO A 137 -1.13 6.73 -5.54
N CYS A 138 -0.50 5.73 -6.16
CA CYS A 138 -0.34 4.40 -5.60
C CYS A 138 1.06 4.21 -5.01
N ASP A 139 1.13 3.57 -3.85
CA ASP A 139 2.41 3.13 -3.26
C ASP A 139 2.93 1.89 -3.98
N TYR A 140 4.17 1.97 -4.49
CA TYR A 140 4.92 0.84 -5.02
C TYR A 140 6.29 0.77 -4.33
N HIS A 141 6.44 -0.19 -3.42
CA HIS A 141 7.67 -0.41 -2.63
C HIS A 141 8.20 0.87 -1.92
N GLY A 142 7.30 1.71 -1.40
CA GLY A 142 7.62 2.94 -0.70
C GLY A 142 7.78 4.17 -1.60
N SER A 143 7.59 4.02 -2.92
CA SER A 143 7.57 5.11 -3.89
C SER A 143 6.16 5.37 -4.40
N PHE A 144 5.73 6.63 -4.44
CA PHE A 144 4.40 6.99 -4.91
C PHE A 144 4.39 7.24 -6.41
N LEU A 145 3.50 6.54 -7.12
CA LEU A 145 3.32 6.64 -8.57
C LEU A 145 1.97 7.25 -8.90
N GLU A 146 1.96 8.15 -9.88
CA GLU A 146 0.77 8.86 -10.34
C GLU A 146 -0.30 7.93 -10.91
N MET A 147 -1.54 8.42 -10.94
CA MET A 147 -2.65 7.70 -11.58
C MET A 147 -2.34 7.39 -13.05
N GLY A 148 -2.70 6.17 -13.47
CA GLY A 148 -2.41 5.65 -14.81
C GLY A 148 -1.01 5.04 -14.97
N SER A 149 -0.13 5.16 -13.97
CA SER A 149 1.16 4.44 -13.97
C SER A 149 0.95 2.94 -14.07
N VAL A 150 1.85 2.27 -14.79
CA VAL A 150 1.83 0.80 -14.98
C VAL A 150 3.10 0.19 -14.43
N VAL A 151 2.94 -0.81 -13.55
CA VAL A 151 4.03 -1.66 -13.07
C VAL A 151 3.78 -3.10 -13.48
N TYR A 152 4.84 -3.91 -13.52
CA TYR A 152 4.75 -5.32 -13.86
C TYR A 152 5.12 -6.16 -12.64
N GLU A 153 4.21 -7.05 -12.25
CA GLU A 153 4.46 -8.08 -11.24
C GLU A 153 4.43 -9.45 -11.94
N GLU A 154 5.60 -10.07 -12.03
CA GLU A 154 5.82 -11.30 -12.81
C GLU A 154 5.42 -11.12 -14.29
N CYS A 155 4.28 -11.68 -14.69
CA CYS A 155 3.70 -11.54 -16.02
C CYS A 155 2.45 -10.66 -16.06
N ASN A 156 2.02 -10.14 -14.90
CA ASN A 156 0.84 -9.30 -14.79
C ASN A 156 1.20 -7.83 -14.96
N ASN A 157 0.32 -7.07 -15.60
CA ASN A 157 0.39 -5.62 -15.60
C ASN A 157 -0.56 -5.06 -14.55
N CYS A 158 -0.10 -4.08 -13.79
CA CYS A 158 -0.84 -3.44 -12.72
C CYS A 158 -0.92 -1.95 -13.01
N THR A 159 -2.14 -1.42 -13.13
CA THR A 159 -2.38 0.00 -13.38
C THR A 159 -2.83 0.68 -12.11
N CYS A 160 -2.24 1.83 -11.78
CA CYS A 160 -2.64 2.63 -10.63
C CYS A 160 -3.96 3.37 -10.90
N ILE A 161 -4.99 3.10 -10.10
CA ILE A 161 -6.31 3.75 -10.18
C ILE A 161 -6.79 4.05 -8.76
N GLY A 162 -6.94 5.34 -8.42
CA GLY A 162 -7.49 5.78 -7.14
C GLY A 162 -6.75 5.24 -5.91
N GLY A 163 -5.41 5.31 -5.93
CA GLY A 163 -4.56 4.81 -4.85
C GLY A 163 -4.45 3.29 -4.74
N LYS A 164 -4.98 2.53 -5.71
CA LYS A 164 -4.93 1.06 -5.73
C LYS A 164 -4.32 0.52 -7.03
N TRP A 165 -3.58 -0.58 -6.91
CA TRP A 165 -3.10 -1.36 -8.04
C TRP A 165 -4.20 -2.29 -8.55
N ILE A 166 -4.63 -2.07 -9.79
CA ILE A 166 -5.55 -2.94 -10.50
C ILE A 166 -4.74 -3.78 -11.48
N CYS A 167 -4.55 -5.05 -11.15
CA CYS A 167 -3.71 -5.98 -11.90
C CYS A 167 -4.51 -6.92 -12.80
N THR A 168 -3.92 -7.37 -13.91
CA THR A 168 -4.39 -8.57 -14.58
C THR A 168 -4.28 -9.80 -13.68
N ASN A 169 -5.06 -10.83 -13.99
CA ASN A 169 -5.03 -12.10 -13.28
C ASN A 169 -4.60 -13.22 -14.22
N LEU A 170 -3.39 -13.09 -14.77
CA LEU A 170 -2.76 -14.10 -15.61
C LEU A 170 -2.04 -15.12 -14.74
N THR A 171 -2.15 -16.39 -15.11
CA THR A 171 -1.35 -17.46 -14.50
C THR A 171 0.06 -17.41 -15.08
N CYS A 172 1.01 -16.93 -14.30
CA CYS A 172 2.39 -16.75 -14.75
C CYS A 172 3.16 -18.09 -14.75
N PRO A 173 4.09 -18.29 -15.71
CA PRO A 173 5.02 -19.42 -15.67
C PRO A 173 5.86 -19.37 -14.38
N ALA A 174 5.98 -20.51 -13.72
CA ALA A 174 6.85 -20.66 -12.56
C ALA A 174 8.14 -21.41 -12.94
N GLU A 175 9.24 -21.05 -12.28
CA GLU A 175 10.54 -21.68 -12.48
C GLU A 175 10.99 -22.43 -11.22
N CYS A 176 11.39 -23.69 -11.40
CA CYS A 176 12.13 -24.45 -10.40
C CYS A 176 13.57 -24.56 -10.89
N SER A 177 14.54 -24.29 -10.02
CA SER A 177 15.96 -24.28 -10.39
C SER A 177 16.80 -25.07 -9.39
N VAL A 178 17.82 -25.75 -9.90
CA VAL A 178 18.90 -26.34 -9.11
C VAL A 178 20.19 -25.59 -9.45
N SER A 179 20.95 -25.17 -8.45
CA SER A 179 22.19 -24.41 -8.63
C SER A 179 23.34 -25.01 -7.83
N GLY A 180 24.50 -25.13 -8.46
CA GLY A 180 25.56 -26.02 -7.98
C GLY A 180 25.02 -27.46 -8.03
N ASP A 181 25.03 -28.14 -6.90
CA ASP A 181 24.60 -29.55 -6.83
C ASP A 181 23.62 -29.85 -5.69
N ILE A 182 23.37 -28.87 -4.82
CA ILE A 182 22.64 -29.04 -3.55
C ILE A 182 21.63 -27.93 -3.24
N HIS A 183 21.62 -26.84 -4.02
CA HIS A 183 20.70 -25.72 -3.80
C HIS A 183 19.49 -25.83 -4.73
N PHE A 184 18.32 -25.91 -4.14
CA PHE A 184 17.05 -26.04 -4.85
C PHE A 184 16.20 -24.81 -4.59
N LYS A 185 15.58 -24.27 -5.64
CA LYS A 185 14.53 -23.26 -5.57
C LYS A 185 13.26 -23.87 -6.16
N THR A 186 12.22 -23.98 -5.35
CA THR A 186 10.91 -24.52 -5.79
C THR A 186 10.16 -23.51 -6.66
N PHE A 187 9.10 -23.98 -7.33
CA PHE A 187 8.22 -23.14 -8.16
C PHE A 187 7.57 -21.96 -7.42
N ASP A 188 7.35 -22.10 -6.10
CA ASP A 188 6.84 -21.05 -5.21
C ASP A 188 7.97 -20.23 -4.54
N GLY A 189 9.20 -20.35 -5.04
CA GLY A 189 10.33 -19.50 -4.65
C GLY A 189 11.06 -19.90 -3.37
N ARG A 190 10.68 -21.00 -2.70
CA ARG A 190 11.35 -21.46 -1.47
C ARG A 190 12.72 -22.05 -1.80
N LYS A 191 13.70 -21.75 -0.95
CA LYS A 191 15.08 -22.19 -1.12
C LYS A 191 15.42 -23.29 -0.11
N TYR A 192 15.99 -24.39 -0.60
CA TYR A 192 16.42 -25.52 0.20
C TYR A 192 17.86 -25.90 -0.15
N THR A 193 18.58 -26.39 0.85
CA THR A 193 19.91 -26.96 0.67
C THR A 193 19.91 -28.35 1.29
N PHE A 194 20.15 -29.39 0.50
CA PHE A 194 20.35 -30.74 1.05
C PHE A 194 21.40 -31.50 0.25
N GLN A 195 22.28 -32.18 0.98
CA GLN A 195 23.33 -33.04 0.43
C GLN A 195 22.85 -34.47 0.46
N ALA A 196 22.63 -35.06 -0.71
CA ALA A 196 22.44 -36.50 -0.79
C ALA A 196 22.81 -37.02 -2.20
N THR A 197 23.52 -38.13 -2.23
CA THR A 197 24.05 -38.80 -3.44
C THR A 197 23.08 -39.88 -3.92
N CYS A 198 21.95 -39.44 -4.49
CA CYS A 198 20.89 -40.34 -4.97
C CYS A 198 20.20 -39.76 -6.20
N GLN A 199 19.23 -40.52 -6.74
CA GLN A 199 18.30 -40.04 -7.75
C GLN A 199 17.11 -39.33 -7.08
N TYR A 200 16.75 -38.15 -7.59
CA TYR A 200 15.59 -37.38 -7.12
C TYR A 200 14.62 -37.11 -8.25
N ILE A 201 13.33 -37.10 -7.93
CA ILE A 201 12.31 -36.56 -8.82
C ILE A 201 12.19 -35.07 -8.53
N LEU A 202 12.61 -34.23 -9.48
CA LEU A 202 12.48 -32.77 -9.38
C LEU A 202 11.04 -32.31 -9.62
N ALA A 203 10.42 -32.87 -10.65
CA ALA A 203 9.04 -32.57 -11.00
C ALA A 203 8.41 -33.77 -11.73
N LYS A 204 7.17 -34.09 -11.36
CA LYS A 204 6.40 -35.16 -12.02
C LYS A 204 4.95 -34.74 -12.12
N SER A 205 4.32 -35.01 -13.26
CA SER A 205 2.89 -34.79 -13.39
C SER A 205 2.12 -35.79 -12.51
N ARG A 206 1.33 -35.28 -11.58
CA ARG A 206 0.58 -36.09 -10.61
C ARG A 206 -0.55 -36.89 -11.24
N THR A 207 -1.34 -36.26 -12.11
CA THR A 207 -2.60 -36.81 -12.63
C THR A 207 -2.49 -37.32 -14.05
N SER A 208 -1.84 -36.56 -14.94
CA SER A 208 -1.78 -36.89 -16.37
C SER A 208 -0.66 -37.86 -16.74
N GLY A 209 0.33 -38.03 -15.87
CA GLY A 209 1.56 -38.76 -16.21
C GLY A 209 2.33 -38.17 -17.39
N ALA A 210 2.06 -36.91 -17.78
CA ALA A 210 2.63 -36.32 -18.98
C ALA A 210 4.17 -36.26 -18.97
N PHE A 211 4.79 -36.07 -17.81
CA PHE A 211 6.24 -36.02 -17.68
C PHE A 211 6.73 -36.42 -16.29
N THR A 212 7.99 -36.84 -16.21
CA THR A 212 8.80 -36.99 -15.00
C THR A 212 10.20 -36.45 -15.30
N ILE A 213 10.68 -35.52 -14.47
CA ILE A 213 12.04 -34.99 -14.51
C ILE A 213 12.76 -35.51 -13.28
N SER A 214 13.91 -36.17 -13.49
CA SER A 214 14.76 -36.66 -12.42
C SER A 214 16.19 -36.16 -12.54
N LEU A 215 16.81 -35.94 -11.39
CA LEU A 215 18.20 -35.52 -11.23
C LEU A 215 18.97 -36.67 -10.57
N GLN A 216 20.09 -37.07 -11.16
CA GLN A 216 21.00 -38.04 -10.57
C GLN A 216 22.21 -37.30 -9.98
N ASN A 217 22.39 -37.38 -8.67
CA ASN A 217 23.61 -36.93 -8.01
C ASN A 217 24.50 -38.13 -7.67
N ALA A 218 25.81 -37.94 -7.75
CA ALA A 218 26.80 -38.93 -7.29
C ALA A 218 27.95 -38.24 -6.54
N PRO A 219 28.71 -38.99 -5.71
CA PRO A 219 29.92 -38.47 -5.09
C PRO A 219 30.92 -37.99 -6.16
N CYS A 220 31.54 -36.84 -5.92
CA CYS A 220 32.54 -36.26 -6.81
C CYS A 220 33.64 -35.56 -6.01
N GLY A 221 34.74 -35.22 -6.69
CA GLY A 221 35.94 -34.64 -6.06
C GLY A 221 36.94 -35.70 -5.62
N GLN A 222 38.20 -35.29 -5.37
CA GLN A 222 39.30 -36.22 -5.08
C GLN A 222 39.05 -37.09 -3.84
N ASN A 223 38.35 -36.56 -2.84
CA ASN A 223 38.03 -37.24 -1.58
C ASN A 223 36.59 -37.78 -1.50
N GLN A 224 35.80 -37.68 -2.58
CA GLN A 224 34.36 -38.02 -2.58
C GLN A 224 33.49 -37.20 -1.59
N ASP A 225 34.02 -36.08 -1.08
CA ASP A 225 33.32 -35.19 -0.15
C ASP A 225 32.29 -34.27 -0.83
N GLY A 226 32.26 -34.24 -2.16
CA GLY A 226 31.31 -33.47 -2.96
C GLY A 226 30.15 -34.32 -3.48
N SER A 227 29.03 -33.70 -3.79
CA SER A 227 27.94 -34.28 -4.58
C SER A 227 27.85 -33.50 -5.87
N CYS A 228 27.92 -34.16 -7.03
CA CYS A 228 27.80 -33.51 -8.33
C CYS A 228 26.62 -34.08 -9.12
N ILE A 229 25.96 -33.22 -9.89
CA ILE A 229 24.94 -33.63 -10.85
C ILE A 229 25.61 -34.45 -11.97
N GLN A 230 25.23 -35.72 -12.07
CA GLN A 230 25.71 -36.64 -13.10
C GLN A 230 24.84 -36.61 -14.36
N SER A 231 23.53 -36.54 -14.17
CA SER A 231 22.60 -36.46 -15.28
C SER A 231 21.25 -35.88 -14.88
N VAL A 232 20.57 -35.30 -15.88
CA VAL A 232 19.17 -34.89 -15.79
C VAL A 232 18.39 -35.68 -16.82
N SER A 233 17.34 -36.37 -16.40
CA SER A 233 16.52 -37.20 -17.28
C SER A 233 15.08 -36.69 -17.32
N LEU A 234 14.51 -36.61 -18.52
CA LEU A 234 13.12 -36.32 -18.78
C LEU A 234 12.46 -37.55 -19.41
N ILE A 235 11.42 -38.07 -18.77
CA ILE A 235 10.59 -39.17 -19.29
C ILE A 235 9.22 -38.59 -19.62
N LEU A 236 8.82 -38.68 -20.89
CA LEU A 236 7.51 -38.21 -21.36
C LEU A 236 6.48 -39.34 -21.35
N LYS A 237 5.24 -39.01 -20.94
CA LYS A 237 4.09 -39.93 -20.87
C LYS A 237 4.35 -41.22 -20.06
N GLN A 238 5.31 -41.19 -19.14
CA GLN A 238 5.80 -42.37 -18.41
C GLN A 238 6.28 -43.52 -19.31
N ASP A 239 6.65 -43.22 -20.55
CA ASP A 239 7.19 -44.18 -21.50
C ASP A 239 8.73 -44.11 -21.43
N PRO A 240 9.43 -45.16 -20.95
CA PRO A 240 10.89 -45.18 -20.92
C PRO A 240 11.51 -45.07 -22.31
N LYS A 241 10.76 -45.43 -23.37
CA LYS A 241 11.18 -45.21 -24.75
C LYS A 241 11.09 -43.73 -25.14
N ARG A 242 10.54 -42.86 -24.32
CA ARG A 242 10.51 -41.41 -24.54
C ARG A 242 11.32 -40.69 -23.47
N GLN A 243 12.48 -41.26 -23.16
CA GLN A 243 13.46 -40.69 -22.25
C GLN A 243 14.51 -39.89 -23.02
N VAL A 244 14.80 -38.70 -22.51
CA VAL A 244 15.94 -37.87 -22.91
C VAL A 244 16.79 -37.63 -21.67
N THR A 245 18.08 -37.92 -21.76
CA THR A 245 19.05 -37.75 -20.67
C THR A 245 20.11 -36.74 -21.11
N LEU A 246 20.35 -35.71 -20.30
CA LEU A 246 21.51 -34.80 -20.41
C LEU A 246 22.55 -35.23 -19.38
N THR A 247 23.76 -35.56 -19.81
CA THR A 247 24.85 -35.98 -18.93
C THR A 247 25.69 -34.78 -18.47
N HIS A 248 26.49 -34.97 -17.42
CA HIS A 248 27.45 -33.96 -16.93
C HIS A 248 28.49 -33.56 -17.99
N SER A 249 28.81 -34.46 -18.94
CA SER A 249 29.72 -34.19 -20.06
C SER A 249 29.09 -33.31 -21.16
N GLY A 250 27.80 -33.00 -21.04
CA GLY A 250 27.03 -32.26 -22.05
C GLY A 250 26.49 -33.14 -23.17
N ASP A 251 26.59 -34.47 -23.05
CA ASP A 251 26.01 -35.40 -24.02
C ASP A 251 24.51 -35.49 -23.83
N VAL A 252 23.77 -35.50 -24.94
CA VAL A 252 22.33 -35.75 -24.95
C VAL A 252 22.07 -37.15 -25.49
N LEU A 253 21.43 -37.98 -24.66
CA LEU A 253 21.07 -39.35 -24.97
C LEU A 253 19.55 -39.45 -25.14
N VAL A 254 19.10 -40.14 -26.19
CA VAL A 254 17.69 -40.54 -26.37
C VAL A 254 17.60 -42.05 -26.14
N TYR A 255 16.50 -42.50 -25.51
CA TYR A 255 16.33 -43.90 -25.09
C TYR A 255 17.42 -44.39 -24.13
N ASP A 256 18.13 -43.46 -23.48
CA ASP A 256 19.27 -43.71 -22.58
C ASP A 256 20.46 -44.47 -23.20
N GLN A 257 20.50 -44.58 -24.53
CA GLN A 257 21.51 -45.38 -25.25
C GLN A 257 22.11 -44.65 -26.44
N TYR A 258 21.32 -43.80 -27.11
CA TYR A 258 21.73 -43.19 -28.37
C TYR A 258 22.11 -41.74 -28.16
N LYS A 259 23.41 -41.45 -28.24
CA LYS A 259 23.92 -40.08 -28.29
C LYS A 259 23.47 -39.41 -29.59
N ILE A 260 22.90 -38.22 -29.46
CA ILE A 260 22.41 -37.39 -30.57
C ILE A 260 23.18 -36.08 -30.66
N ASN A 261 23.16 -35.47 -31.84
CA ASN A 261 23.61 -34.09 -32.04
C ASN A 261 22.40 -33.16 -32.06
N LEU A 262 22.54 -31.97 -31.47
CA LEU A 262 21.49 -30.93 -31.46
C LEU A 262 21.66 -29.99 -32.67
N PRO A 263 20.58 -29.44 -33.24
CA PRO A 263 19.18 -29.67 -32.87
C PRO A 263 18.68 -31.05 -33.33
N TYR A 264 17.80 -31.65 -32.53
CA TYR A 264 17.19 -32.95 -32.80
C TYR A 264 15.69 -32.84 -32.72
N ALA A 265 15.00 -33.39 -33.73
CA ALA A 265 13.55 -33.48 -33.75
C ALA A 265 13.13 -34.89 -34.21
N ASP A 266 12.21 -35.49 -33.47
CA ASP A 266 11.62 -36.79 -33.83
C ASP A 266 10.11 -36.64 -34.15
N ALA A 267 9.57 -37.58 -34.92
CA ALA A 267 8.17 -37.68 -35.32
C ALA A 267 7.19 -37.70 -34.12
N THR A 268 7.69 -37.94 -32.91
CA THR A 268 6.96 -37.93 -31.65
C THR A 268 6.79 -36.54 -30.99
N ARG A 269 7.17 -35.44 -31.68
CA ARG A 269 7.08 -34.03 -31.25
C ARG A 269 8.02 -33.60 -30.11
N VAL A 270 9.10 -34.33 -29.85
CA VAL A 270 10.17 -33.85 -28.98
C VAL A 270 11.14 -33.03 -29.83
N ASN A 271 11.25 -31.74 -29.56
CA ASN A 271 12.21 -30.85 -30.21
C ASN A 271 13.27 -30.44 -29.17
N LEU A 272 14.51 -30.84 -29.41
CA LEU A 272 15.64 -30.57 -28.53
C LEU A 272 16.55 -29.54 -29.19
N SER A 273 16.74 -28.41 -28.52
CA SER A 273 17.64 -27.35 -28.91
C SER A 273 18.68 -27.12 -27.83
N GLY A 274 19.93 -26.92 -28.21
CA GLY A 274 21.02 -26.60 -27.27
C GLY A 274 21.16 -25.10 -27.08
N ARG A 275 21.32 -24.66 -25.83
CA ARG A 275 21.78 -23.30 -25.51
C ARG A 275 22.80 -23.41 -24.37
N SER A 276 24.07 -23.12 -24.67
CA SER A 276 25.10 -22.95 -23.65
C SER A 276 25.03 -21.51 -23.13
N THR A 277 24.53 -21.31 -21.91
CA THR A 277 24.69 -20.03 -21.22
C THR A 277 26.08 -20.01 -20.57
N PRO A 278 26.95 -19.02 -20.86
CA PRO A 278 28.19 -18.88 -20.13
C PRO A 278 27.88 -18.74 -18.65
N THR A 279 28.48 -19.61 -17.83
CA THR A 279 28.46 -19.46 -16.38
C THR A 279 29.06 -18.09 -16.05
N PRO A 280 28.41 -17.26 -15.22
CA PRO A 280 29.09 -16.08 -14.68
C PRO A 280 30.24 -16.62 -13.84
N TYR A 281 31.47 -16.41 -14.32
CA TYR A 281 32.67 -16.62 -13.51
C TYR A 281 32.48 -15.85 -12.21
N ARG A 282 32.53 -16.58 -11.10
CA ARG A 282 32.53 -16.03 -9.74
C ARG A 282 33.97 -15.98 -9.26
#